data_AF-A0A843L1E4-F1
#
_entry.id   AF-A0A843L1E4-F1
#
_cell.length_a   1.000
_cell.length_b   1.000
_cell.length_c   1.000
_cell.angle_alpha   90.00
_cell.angle_beta   90.00
_cell.angle_gamma   90.00
#
_symmetry.space_group_name_H-M   'P 1'
#
loop_
_entity.id
_entity.type
_entity.pdbx_description
1 polymer ?
#
loop_
_entity_poly.entity_id
_entity_poly.type
_entity_poly.pdbx_seq_one_letter_code
_entity_poly.pdbx_strand_id
1 'polypeptide(L)'
;MAPGIPRNIRKEHIISALATIDKEGYPKEHESIKYSLVYEGRKYPPVWVIRTANLFANNEPLDPTLYSGGEQSNNFLKKSGFRIVKKTHSEVDHTSFDFETMNRERIWREIQAKYQGQDIPAHVLRDTYRIYRGAGGIWVDKERTSKISNDDAGIAISVFHKGTQYPDDLPETALRSPYPATNRRGGQDENEVKATKNAKRFNIPVFVITTSKLDPTRRDVKKGFVRDWDDANQAFLIEFGKIPGYTKEGAFSEDIPFNLNQKRKRHHSSRSGNNPRFSFDVFKRYGHRCAVCSMQVEGLLTAAHIKPASENGTDDPRNG
;
A
#
# COMPACT_ATOMS: atom_id res chain seq x y z
N MET A 1 -15.97 -35.60 -9.40
CA MET A 1 -16.71 -34.46 -8.81
C MET A 1 -16.09 -34.18 -7.45
N ALA A 2 -15.51 -33.00 -7.22
CA ALA A 2 -15.04 -32.65 -5.87
C ALA A 2 -16.25 -32.60 -4.91
N PRO A 3 -16.20 -33.24 -3.74
CA PRO A 3 -17.37 -33.38 -2.87
C PRO A 3 -17.73 -32.04 -2.21
N GLY A 4 -18.81 -31.41 -2.66
CA GLY A 4 -19.28 -30.14 -2.11
C GLY A 4 -19.94 -30.27 -0.73
N ILE A 5 -20.39 -29.13 -0.19
CA ILE A 5 -21.10 -29.06 1.10
C ILE A 5 -22.31 -30.04 1.10
N PRO A 6 -22.39 -30.98 2.06
CA PRO A 6 -23.48 -31.95 2.13
C PRO A 6 -24.86 -31.30 2.25
N ARG A 7 -25.82 -31.77 1.44
CA ARG A 7 -27.17 -31.19 1.37
C ARG A 7 -28.03 -31.48 2.60
N ASN A 8 -27.62 -32.42 3.46
CA ASN A 8 -28.32 -32.76 4.69
C ASN A 8 -27.96 -31.82 5.86
N ILE A 9 -27.00 -30.91 5.70
CA ILE A 9 -26.73 -29.86 6.70
C ILE A 9 -27.90 -28.86 6.68
N ARG A 10 -28.66 -28.81 7.78
CA ARG A 10 -29.82 -27.93 7.96
C ARG A 10 -29.50 -26.72 8.84
N LYS A 11 -30.43 -25.77 8.89
CA LYS A 11 -30.32 -24.54 9.71
C LYS A 11 -30.04 -24.86 11.19
N GLU A 12 -30.69 -25.88 11.75
CA GLU A 12 -30.47 -26.33 13.13
C GLU A 12 -29.02 -26.72 13.40
N HIS A 13 -28.39 -27.47 12.49
CA HIS A 13 -26.97 -27.86 12.62
C HIS A 13 -26.03 -26.65 12.60
N ILE A 14 -26.37 -25.62 11.82
CA ILE A 14 -25.61 -24.37 11.78
C ILE A 14 -25.76 -23.63 13.12
N ILE A 15 -26.96 -23.58 13.70
CA ILE A 15 -27.18 -22.96 15.03
C ILE A 15 -26.37 -23.70 16.11
N SER A 16 -26.40 -25.03 16.11
CA SER A 16 -25.58 -25.83 17.03
C SER A 16 -24.09 -25.56 16.86
N ALA A 17 -23.62 -25.42 15.61
CA ALA A 17 -22.23 -25.07 15.32
C ALA A 17 -21.82 -23.70 15.86
N LEU A 18 -22.70 -22.70 15.77
CA LEU A 18 -22.45 -21.36 16.33
C LEU A 18 -22.33 -21.43 17.86
N ALA A 19 -23.21 -22.17 18.53
CA ALA A 19 -23.15 -22.37 19.98
C ALA A 19 -21.85 -23.08 20.42
N THR A 20 -21.40 -24.09 19.67
CA THR A 20 -20.10 -24.73 19.92
C THR A 20 -18.94 -23.75 19.75
N ILE A 21 -18.96 -22.94 18.68
CA ILE A 21 -17.93 -21.93 18.43
C ILE A 21 -17.90 -20.88 19.56
N ASP A 22 -19.06 -20.48 20.10
CA ASP A 22 -19.11 -19.54 21.23
C ASP A 22 -18.53 -20.13 22.52
N LYS A 23 -18.67 -21.45 22.73
CA LYS A 23 -18.17 -22.14 23.92
C LYS A 23 -16.69 -22.50 23.83
N GLU A 24 -16.25 -23.02 22.69
CA GLU A 24 -14.95 -23.65 22.50
C GLU A 24 -13.98 -22.79 21.68
N GLY A 25 -14.50 -21.78 20.99
CA GLY A 25 -13.73 -20.97 20.05
C GLY A 25 -13.38 -21.71 18.76
N TYR A 26 -12.40 -21.15 18.04
CA TYR A 26 -11.82 -21.76 16.85
C TYR A 26 -10.37 -21.32 16.68
N PRO A 27 -9.52 -22.11 15.99
CA PRO A 27 -8.14 -21.71 15.73
C PRO A 27 -8.07 -20.44 14.87
N LYS A 28 -7.22 -19.49 15.24
CA LYS A 28 -7.09 -18.18 14.54
C LYS A 28 -6.78 -18.31 13.04
N GLU A 29 -6.08 -19.36 12.63
CA GLU A 29 -5.78 -19.67 11.23
C GLU A 29 -7.02 -19.93 10.36
N HIS A 30 -8.17 -20.24 10.98
CA HIS A 30 -9.46 -20.39 10.30
C HIS A 30 -10.34 -19.13 10.37
N GLU A 31 -9.78 -18.01 10.82
CA GLU A 31 -10.43 -16.71 10.74
C GLU A 31 -10.77 -16.36 9.29
N SER A 32 -11.94 -15.77 9.10
CA SER A 32 -12.41 -15.45 7.76
C SER A 32 -11.75 -14.18 7.21
N ILE A 33 -11.23 -14.23 5.99
CA ILE A 33 -10.49 -13.08 5.42
C ILE A 33 -11.44 -12.01 4.87
N LYS A 34 -12.45 -12.42 4.08
CA LYS A 34 -13.27 -11.49 3.28
C LYS A 34 -14.71 -11.34 3.78
N TYR A 35 -15.27 -12.38 4.39
CA TYR A 35 -16.69 -12.46 4.71
C TYR A 35 -16.90 -13.07 6.08
N SER A 36 -17.82 -12.51 6.85
CA SER A 36 -18.26 -13.09 8.12
C SER A 36 -19.73 -13.42 8.07
N LEU A 37 -20.11 -14.53 8.68
CA LEU A 37 -21.49 -14.79 9.05
C LEU A 37 -21.82 -13.95 10.27
N VAL A 38 -22.96 -13.25 10.26
CA VAL A 38 -23.45 -12.50 11.42
C VAL A 38 -24.70 -13.15 11.98
N TYR A 39 -24.64 -13.49 13.25
CA TYR A 39 -25.75 -14.08 13.99
C TYR A 39 -25.77 -13.50 15.40
N GLU A 40 -26.94 -13.01 15.85
CA GLU A 40 -27.11 -12.41 17.18
C GLU A 40 -26.06 -11.35 17.57
N GLY A 41 -25.66 -10.52 16.59
CA GLY A 41 -24.66 -9.46 16.79
C GLY A 41 -23.20 -9.92 16.79
N ARG A 42 -22.93 -11.23 16.74
CA ARG A 42 -21.59 -11.82 16.68
C ARG A 42 -21.18 -12.17 15.25
N LYS A 43 -19.87 -12.25 15.02
CA LYS A 43 -19.27 -12.56 13.71
C LYS A 43 -18.56 -13.92 13.77
N TYR A 44 -18.76 -14.72 12.73
CA TYR A 44 -18.22 -16.08 12.66
C TYR A 44 -17.58 -16.36 11.30
N PRO A 45 -16.50 -17.14 11.25
CA PRO A 45 -15.88 -17.56 9.99
C PRO A 45 -16.77 -18.56 9.22
N PRO A 46 -17.23 -18.25 8.00
CA PRO A 46 -18.18 -19.08 7.25
C PRO A 46 -17.74 -20.53 7.03
N VAL A 47 -16.46 -20.74 6.72
CA VAL A 47 -15.89 -22.08 6.47
C VAL A 47 -15.93 -22.91 7.76
N TRP A 48 -15.47 -22.34 8.87
CA TRP A 48 -15.45 -23.05 10.14
C TRP A 48 -16.86 -23.43 10.62
N VAL A 49 -17.84 -22.54 10.43
CA VAL A 49 -19.24 -22.81 10.75
C VAL A 49 -19.76 -24.04 10.00
N ILE A 50 -19.44 -24.17 8.71
CA ILE A 50 -19.89 -25.33 7.89
C ILE A 50 -19.18 -26.61 8.32
N ARG A 51 -17.86 -26.54 8.59
CA ARG A 51 -17.08 -27.66 9.13
C ARG A 51 -17.73 -28.20 10.41
N THR A 52 -18.03 -27.31 11.35
CA THR A 52 -18.63 -27.69 12.64
C THR A 52 -20.09 -28.12 12.48
N ALA A 53 -20.86 -27.52 11.56
CA ALA A 53 -22.24 -27.95 11.29
C ALA A 53 -22.31 -29.38 10.74
N ASN A 54 -21.30 -29.81 9.99
CA ASN A 54 -21.22 -31.18 9.50
C ASN A 54 -21.05 -32.20 10.62
N LEU A 55 -20.37 -31.84 11.71
CA LEU A 55 -20.26 -32.69 12.89
C LEU A 55 -21.65 -33.05 13.44
N PHE A 56 -22.58 -32.10 13.47
CA PHE A 56 -23.95 -32.35 13.91
C PHE A 56 -24.80 -33.10 12.89
N ALA A 57 -24.52 -32.94 11.60
CA ALA A 57 -25.28 -33.59 10.54
C ALA A 57 -24.83 -35.04 10.27
N ASN A 58 -23.54 -35.32 10.43
CA ASN A 58 -22.87 -36.53 9.93
C ASN A 58 -21.91 -37.16 10.96
N ASN A 59 -21.84 -36.64 12.19
CA ASN A 59 -20.92 -37.09 13.25
C ASN A 59 -19.42 -36.95 12.92
N GLU A 60 -19.07 -36.14 11.92
CA GLU A 60 -17.68 -35.82 11.57
C GLU A 60 -17.52 -34.37 11.10
N PRO A 61 -16.42 -33.66 11.43
CA PRO A 61 -16.16 -32.34 10.88
C PRO A 61 -15.89 -32.40 9.37
N LEU A 62 -16.46 -31.48 8.60
CA LEU A 62 -16.18 -31.45 7.15
C LEU A 62 -14.77 -30.92 6.87
N ASP A 63 -13.99 -31.63 6.08
CA ASP A 63 -12.68 -31.17 5.63
C ASP A 63 -12.83 -29.89 4.76
N PRO A 64 -12.26 -28.74 5.19
CA PRO A 64 -12.30 -27.49 4.44
C PRO A 64 -11.66 -27.55 3.04
N THR A 65 -10.85 -28.56 2.72
CA THR A 65 -10.29 -28.74 1.37
C THR A 65 -11.30 -29.23 0.35
N LEU A 66 -12.45 -29.75 0.80
CA LEU A 66 -13.49 -30.33 -0.05
C LEU A 66 -14.43 -29.27 -0.65
N TYR A 67 -14.42 -28.04 -0.13
CA TYR A 67 -15.26 -26.95 -0.62
C TYR A 67 -14.52 -25.61 -0.60
N SER A 68 -14.89 -24.71 -1.51
CA SER A 68 -14.26 -23.39 -1.59
C SER A 68 -14.77 -22.44 -0.50
N GLY A 69 -13.85 -21.85 0.25
CA GLY A 69 -14.12 -20.65 1.05
C GLY A 69 -14.44 -19.47 0.14
N GLY A 70 -15.50 -18.71 0.46
CA GLY A 70 -16.00 -17.64 -0.40
C GLY A 70 -17.37 -17.97 -0.96
N GLU A 71 -17.51 -18.02 -2.29
CA GLU A 71 -18.81 -18.11 -2.94
C GLU A 71 -19.63 -19.35 -2.51
N GLN A 72 -19.02 -20.53 -2.50
CA GLN A 72 -19.73 -21.78 -2.17
C GLN A 72 -20.22 -21.79 -0.71
N SER A 73 -19.36 -21.48 0.26
CA SER A 73 -19.75 -21.35 1.67
C SER A 73 -20.78 -20.25 1.90
N ASN A 74 -20.57 -19.07 1.32
CA ASN A 74 -21.44 -17.92 1.52
C ASN A 74 -22.83 -18.17 0.93
N ASN A 75 -22.92 -18.75 -0.27
CA ASN A 75 -24.18 -19.04 -0.92
C ASN A 75 -24.96 -20.12 -0.16
N PHE A 76 -24.29 -21.14 0.36
CA PHE A 76 -24.91 -22.15 1.21
C PHE A 76 -25.53 -21.52 2.47
N LEU A 77 -24.75 -20.73 3.21
CA LEU A 77 -25.23 -20.10 4.45
C LEU A 77 -26.34 -19.07 4.21
N LYS A 78 -26.25 -18.30 3.12
CA LYS A 78 -27.33 -17.39 2.69
C LYS A 78 -28.62 -18.15 2.38
N LYS A 79 -28.54 -19.26 1.64
CA LYS A 79 -29.71 -20.12 1.34
C LYS A 79 -30.32 -20.72 2.61
N SER A 80 -29.51 -21.00 3.62
CA SER A 80 -29.97 -21.44 4.95
C SER A 80 -30.52 -20.31 5.84
N GLY A 81 -30.59 -19.08 5.32
CA GLY A 81 -31.20 -17.92 5.99
C GLY A 81 -30.26 -17.10 6.87
N PHE A 82 -28.94 -17.26 6.74
CA PHE A 82 -27.96 -16.49 7.52
C PHE A 82 -27.44 -15.27 6.76
N ARG A 83 -27.18 -14.19 7.50
CA ARG A 83 -26.63 -12.96 6.95
C ARG A 83 -25.12 -13.08 6.82
N ILE A 84 -24.61 -12.94 5.60
CA ILE A 84 -23.17 -12.83 5.31
C ILE A 84 -22.83 -11.37 5.03
N VAL A 85 -21.86 -10.83 5.75
CA VAL A 85 -21.33 -9.48 5.52
C VAL A 85 -19.92 -9.55 4.97
N LYS A 86 -19.58 -8.63 4.07
CA LYS A 86 -18.19 -8.42 3.63
C LYS A 86 -17.48 -7.63 4.74
N LYS A 87 -16.30 -8.09 5.17
CA LYS A 87 -15.46 -7.33 6.10
C LYS A 87 -15.09 -6.00 5.44
N THR A 88 -15.29 -4.88 6.15
CA THR A 88 -14.83 -3.56 5.68
C THR A 88 -13.30 -3.53 5.68
N HIS A 89 -12.68 -2.63 4.89
CA HIS A 89 -11.21 -2.54 4.79
C HIS A 89 -10.49 -2.35 6.14
N SER A 90 -11.18 -1.87 7.18
CA SER A 90 -10.69 -1.75 8.56
C SER A 90 -10.70 -3.06 9.36
N GLU A 91 -11.42 -4.09 8.90
CA GLU A 91 -11.52 -5.42 9.53
C GLU A 91 -10.72 -6.50 8.80
N VAL A 92 -10.09 -6.14 7.66
CA VAL A 92 -9.14 -6.99 6.95
C VAL A 92 -7.82 -6.95 7.71
N ASP A 93 -7.67 -7.91 8.62
CA ASP A 93 -6.45 -8.38 9.26
C ASP A 93 -5.31 -7.36 9.37
N HIS A 94 -5.39 -6.44 10.35
CA HIS A 94 -4.29 -5.55 10.74
C HIS A 94 -2.96 -6.31 10.89
N THR A 95 -3.02 -7.58 11.31
CA THR A 95 -1.84 -8.43 11.44
C THR A 95 -1.14 -8.65 10.09
N SER A 96 -1.86 -8.79 8.98
CA SER A 96 -1.27 -9.03 7.65
C SER A 96 -0.50 -7.81 7.10
N PHE A 97 -0.99 -6.60 7.38
CA PHE A 97 -0.28 -5.36 7.03
C PHE A 97 0.94 -5.15 7.94
N ASP A 98 0.81 -5.44 9.23
CA ASP A 98 1.91 -5.37 10.20
C ASP A 98 3.01 -6.38 9.84
N PHE A 99 2.66 -7.61 9.47
CA PHE A 99 3.62 -8.63 9.02
C PHE A 99 4.33 -8.24 7.74
N GLU A 100 3.62 -7.70 6.74
CA GLU A 100 4.26 -7.20 5.51
C GLU A 100 5.20 -6.02 5.81
N THR A 101 4.77 -5.10 6.68
CA THR A 101 5.61 -3.98 7.12
C THR A 101 6.85 -4.47 7.85
N MET A 102 6.70 -5.39 8.83
CA MET A 102 7.81 -6.00 9.57
C MET A 102 8.76 -6.75 8.65
N ASN A 103 8.26 -7.47 7.66
CA ASN A 103 9.08 -8.16 6.67
C ASN A 103 9.88 -7.16 5.82
N ARG A 104 9.27 -6.07 5.36
CA ARG A 104 9.99 -5.00 4.63
C ARG A 104 11.03 -4.30 5.51
N GLU A 105 10.74 -4.10 6.79
CA GLU A 105 11.72 -3.58 7.75
C GLU A 105 12.89 -4.54 7.99
N ARG A 106 12.62 -5.86 8.08
CA ARG A 106 13.66 -6.88 8.17
C ARG A 106 14.57 -6.87 6.93
N ILE A 107 13.98 -6.90 5.73
CA ILE A 107 14.72 -6.81 4.46
C ILE A 107 15.58 -5.54 4.42
N TRP A 108 15.01 -4.39 4.82
CA TRP A 108 15.75 -3.13 4.84
C TRP A 108 16.94 -3.18 5.80
N ARG A 109 16.78 -3.73 7.00
CA ARG A 109 17.89 -3.90 7.96
C ARG A 109 19.00 -4.79 7.41
N GLU A 110 18.65 -5.90 6.76
CA GLU A 110 19.62 -6.80 6.14
C GLU A 110 20.38 -6.14 4.99
N ILE A 111 19.67 -5.41 4.13
CA ILE A 111 20.28 -4.62 3.04
C ILE A 111 21.23 -3.56 3.60
N GLN A 112 20.82 -2.84 4.64
CA GLN A 112 21.65 -1.83 5.27
C GLN A 112 22.89 -2.44 5.93
N ALA A 113 22.74 -3.54 6.66
CA ALA A 113 23.85 -4.19 7.36
C ALA A 113 24.90 -4.75 6.40
N LYS A 114 24.48 -5.33 5.27
CA LYS A 114 25.38 -6.03 4.35
C LYS A 114 25.91 -5.14 3.21
N TYR A 115 25.10 -4.20 2.75
CA TYR A 115 25.35 -3.44 1.52
C TYR A 115 25.27 -1.93 1.72
N GLN A 116 24.87 -1.45 2.91
CA GLN A 116 24.60 -0.02 3.16
C GLN A 116 23.58 0.58 2.18
N GLY A 117 22.74 -0.27 1.57
CA GLY A 117 21.79 0.13 0.54
C GLY A 117 22.39 0.42 -0.83
N GLN A 118 23.65 0.06 -1.08
CA GLN A 118 24.36 0.37 -2.32
C GLN A 118 24.98 -0.87 -2.95
N ASP A 119 25.26 -0.79 -4.25
CA ASP A 119 26.03 -1.80 -4.98
C ASP A 119 25.53 -3.24 -4.79
N ILE A 120 24.23 -3.47 -4.92
CA ILE A 120 23.61 -4.78 -4.66
C ILE A 120 23.46 -5.54 -5.98
N PRO A 121 23.88 -6.81 -6.07
CA PRO A 121 23.64 -7.61 -7.27
C PRO A 121 22.13 -7.77 -7.50
N ALA A 122 21.67 -7.55 -8.74
CA ALA A 122 20.24 -7.57 -9.06
C ALA A 122 19.57 -8.93 -8.74
N HIS A 123 20.30 -10.04 -8.84
CA HIS A 123 19.80 -11.37 -8.50
C HIS A 123 19.53 -11.51 -6.99
N VAL A 124 20.28 -10.84 -6.12
CA VAL A 124 20.02 -10.85 -4.66
C VAL A 124 18.68 -10.17 -4.36
N LEU A 125 18.40 -9.03 -5.00
CA LEU A 125 17.12 -8.32 -4.84
C LEU A 125 15.92 -9.13 -5.35
N ARG A 126 16.12 -9.92 -6.42
CA ARG A 126 15.08 -10.73 -7.05
C ARG A 126 14.86 -12.07 -6.36
N ASP A 127 15.93 -12.81 -6.14
CA ASP A 127 15.89 -14.23 -5.80
C ASP A 127 15.95 -14.43 -4.28
N THR A 128 16.69 -13.59 -3.55
CA THR A 128 16.78 -13.64 -2.08
C THR A 128 15.69 -12.82 -1.42
N TYR A 129 15.57 -11.54 -1.77
CA TYR A 129 14.63 -10.63 -1.11
C TYR A 129 13.25 -10.58 -1.75
N ARG A 130 13.13 -11.03 -3.00
CA ARG A 130 11.89 -10.96 -3.78
C ARG A 130 11.28 -9.55 -3.72
N ILE A 131 12.11 -8.53 -3.98
CA ILE A 131 11.75 -7.11 -4.04
C ILE A 131 11.99 -6.46 -5.40
N TYR A 132 12.45 -7.21 -6.40
CA TYR A 132 12.79 -6.69 -7.72
C TYR A 132 12.54 -7.73 -8.80
N ARG A 133 11.86 -7.37 -9.90
CA ARG A 133 11.78 -8.24 -11.08
C ARG A 133 11.64 -7.43 -12.36
N GLY A 134 12.66 -7.51 -13.22
CA GLY A 134 12.65 -6.90 -14.54
C GLY A 134 12.72 -5.36 -14.53
N ALA A 135 12.49 -4.76 -15.70
CA ALA A 135 12.65 -3.33 -15.94
C ALA A 135 11.30 -2.55 -16.00
N GLY A 136 10.22 -3.12 -15.47
CA GLY A 136 8.95 -2.43 -15.27
C GLY A 136 9.06 -1.49 -14.08
N GLY A 137 8.80 -0.20 -14.27
CA GLY A 137 9.09 0.84 -13.29
C GLY A 137 8.48 0.60 -11.90
N ILE A 138 7.38 -0.15 -11.79
CA ILE A 138 6.80 -0.55 -10.51
C ILE A 138 6.73 -2.07 -10.47
N TRP A 139 7.14 -2.67 -9.35
CA TRP A 139 7.05 -4.10 -9.16
C TRP A 139 6.13 -4.48 -8.00
N VAL A 140 5.27 -5.45 -8.26
CA VAL A 140 4.25 -5.97 -7.34
C VAL A 140 4.39 -7.49 -7.25
N ASP A 141 4.54 -8.02 -6.03
CA ASP A 141 4.38 -9.45 -5.77
C ASP A 141 2.89 -9.76 -5.63
N LYS A 142 2.19 -9.89 -6.75
CA LYS A 142 0.73 -10.07 -6.76
C LYS A 142 0.29 -11.30 -5.98
N GLU A 143 1.03 -12.41 -6.07
CA GLU A 143 0.74 -13.65 -5.35
C GLU A 143 0.66 -13.44 -3.83
N ARG A 144 1.57 -12.62 -3.29
CA ARG A 144 1.63 -12.28 -1.87
C ARG A 144 0.68 -11.15 -1.51
N THR A 145 0.76 -10.04 -2.23
CA THR A 145 0.19 -8.76 -1.80
C THR A 145 -1.27 -8.53 -2.19
N SER A 146 -1.80 -9.24 -3.19
CA SER A 146 -3.26 -9.19 -3.52
C SER A 146 -4.12 -9.75 -2.40
N LYS A 147 -3.61 -10.75 -1.67
CA LYS A 147 -4.26 -11.33 -0.49
C LYS A 147 -4.33 -10.32 0.65
N ILE A 148 -3.30 -9.48 0.77
CA ILE A 148 -3.18 -8.43 1.79
C ILE A 148 -4.06 -7.21 1.44
N SER A 149 -3.99 -6.71 0.20
CA SER A 149 -4.83 -5.58 -0.24
C SER A 149 -6.30 -5.96 -0.45
N ASN A 150 -6.59 -7.25 -0.56
CA ASN A 150 -7.89 -7.80 -0.92
C ASN A 150 -8.43 -7.29 -2.27
N ASP A 151 -7.52 -7.07 -3.23
CA ASP A 151 -7.84 -6.70 -4.61
C ASP A 151 -6.83 -7.33 -5.60
N ASP A 152 -7.16 -7.27 -6.89
CA ASP A 152 -6.34 -7.86 -7.95
C ASP A 152 -5.08 -7.06 -8.29
N ALA A 153 -4.93 -5.87 -7.69
CA ALA A 153 -3.80 -4.97 -7.91
C ALA A 153 -2.62 -5.32 -6.99
N GLY A 154 -2.88 -5.66 -5.72
CA GLY A 154 -1.86 -5.92 -4.72
C GLY A 154 -1.31 -4.65 -4.07
N ILE A 155 -0.09 -4.73 -3.55
CA ILE A 155 0.63 -3.62 -2.89
C ILE A 155 2.00 -3.51 -3.54
N ALA A 156 2.34 -2.33 -4.07
CA ALA A 156 3.64 -2.09 -4.67
C ALA A 156 4.74 -2.43 -3.66
N ILE A 157 5.75 -3.19 -4.10
CA ILE A 157 6.92 -3.52 -3.27
C ILE A 157 8.06 -2.58 -3.60
N SER A 158 8.31 -2.35 -4.89
CA SER A 158 9.39 -1.49 -5.31
C SER A 158 9.05 -0.65 -6.52
N VAL A 159 9.80 0.45 -6.63
CA VAL A 159 9.82 1.35 -7.77
C VAL A 159 11.24 1.35 -8.32
N PHE A 160 11.40 0.92 -9.57
CA PHE A 160 12.66 1.01 -10.30
C PHE A 160 12.73 2.35 -11.06
N HIS A 161 13.56 3.26 -10.56
CA HIS A 161 13.80 4.56 -11.16
C HIS A 161 15.02 4.47 -12.09
N LYS A 162 14.78 4.53 -13.41
CA LYS A 162 15.80 4.41 -14.46
C LYS A 162 16.72 5.62 -14.61
N GLY A 163 16.48 6.67 -13.83
CA GLY A 163 17.20 7.94 -13.91
C GLY A 163 16.62 8.85 -14.98
N THR A 164 16.14 10.00 -14.55
CA THR A 164 16.27 11.27 -15.29
C THR A 164 16.94 12.25 -14.34
N GLN A 165 17.96 12.95 -14.85
CA GLN A 165 18.82 13.89 -14.15
C GLN A 165 18.05 14.75 -13.13
N TYR A 166 18.35 14.56 -11.86
CA TYR A 166 18.39 15.71 -10.96
C TYR A 166 19.86 15.98 -10.69
N PRO A 167 20.31 17.26 -10.77
CA PRO A 167 21.65 17.63 -10.36
C PRO A 167 21.92 17.07 -8.96
N ASP A 168 23.16 16.64 -8.71
CA ASP A 168 23.63 15.99 -7.48
C ASP A 168 23.42 16.83 -6.18
N ASP A 169 22.68 17.93 -6.23
CA ASP A 169 22.48 18.93 -5.18
C ASP A 169 21.06 18.98 -4.57
N LEU A 170 20.13 18.09 -4.97
CA LEU A 170 18.84 18.02 -4.28
C LEU A 170 18.90 17.13 -3.03
N PRO A 171 18.37 17.59 -1.88
CA PRO A 171 18.43 16.82 -0.65
C PRO A 171 17.73 15.47 -0.83
N GLU A 172 18.45 14.38 -0.52
CA GLU A 172 18.12 12.95 -0.65
C GLU A 172 16.87 12.48 0.15
N THR A 173 15.86 13.32 0.32
CA THR A 173 14.75 13.15 1.24
C THR A 173 13.47 12.67 0.56
N ALA A 174 13.35 12.82 -0.76
CA ALA A 174 12.20 12.34 -1.52
C ALA A 174 12.52 12.08 -3.01
N LEU A 175 11.67 11.30 -3.67
CA LEU A 175 11.67 10.98 -5.09
C LEU A 175 10.30 11.29 -5.69
N ARG A 176 10.31 11.93 -6.87
CA ARG A 176 9.16 11.93 -7.77
C ARG A 176 9.28 10.79 -8.77
N SER A 177 8.32 9.88 -8.75
CA SER A 177 8.27 8.75 -9.69
C SER A 177 7.11 8.95 -10.66
N PRO A 178 7.34 8.96 -11.99
CA PRO A 178 6.24 8.96 -12.95
C PRO A 178 5.41 7.67 -12.82
N TYR A 179 4.15 7.74 -13.22
CA TYR A 179 3.31 6.55 -13.39
C TYR A 179 3.92 5.66 -14.48
N PRO A 180 3.72 4.34 -14.39
CA PRO A 180 4.10 3.46 -15.47
C PRO A 180 3.30 3.84 -16.71
N ALA A 181 4.00 4.15 -17.80
CA ALA A 181 3.44 4.31 -19.13
C ALA A 181 4.10 3.27 -20.03
N THR A 182 3.58 2.04 -19.98
CA THR A 182 4.08 0.94 -20.77
C THR A 182 3.03 0.54 -21.80
N ASN A 183 3.43 0.38 -23.06
CA ASN A 183 2.55 -0.13 -24.14
C ASN A 183 2.18 -1.63 -23.97
N ARG A 184 2.13 -2.14 -22.73
CA ARG A 184 1.85 -3.53 -22.40
C ARG A 184 0.35 -3.77 -22.39
N ARG A 185 -0.09 -4.88 -23.00
CA ARG A 185 -1.52 -5.25 -23.05
C ARG A 185 -2.06 -5.58 -21.65
N GLY A 186 -3.28 -5.14 -21.35
CA GLY A 186 -4.10 -5.69 -20.25
C GLY A 186 -4.14 -4.90 -18.93
N GLY A 187 -4.06 -3.56 -18.96
CA GLY A 187 -4.29 -2.73 -17.76
C GLY A 187 -3.26 -2.94 -16.63
N GLN A 188 -2.04 -3.35 -16.98
CA GLN A 188 -0.97 -3.58 -16.00
C GLN A 188 -0.57 -2.27 -15.31
N ASP A 189 -0.47 -1.18 -16.07
CA ASP A 189 -0.12 0.15 -15.55
C ASP A 189 -1.15 0.64 -14.53
N GLU A 190 -2.46 0.50 -14.80
CA GLU A 190 -3.52 0.86 -13.84
C GLU A 190 -3.42 0.06 -12.54
N ASN A 191 -3.11 -1.24 -12.64
CA ASN A 191 -2.91 -2.08 -11.47
C ASN A 191 -1.65 -1.70 -10.68
N GLU A 192 -0.56 -1.33 -11.35
CA GLU A 192 0.67 -0.84 -10.71
C GLU A 192 0.44 0.52 -10.02
N VAL A 193 -0.32 1.42 -10.65
CA VAL A 193 -0.76 2.70 -10.07
C VAL A 193 -1.60 2.43 -8.82
N LYS A 194 -2.62 1.56 -8.93
CA LYS A 194 -3.49 1.19 -7.81
C LYS A 194 -2.73 0.52 -6.68
N ALA A 195 -1.79 -0.38 -6.99
CA ALA A 195 -0.93 -1.04 -6.00
C ALA A 195 -0.03 -0.05 -5.26
N THR A 196 0.41 1.02 -5.92
CA THR A 196 1.21 2.09 -5.31
C THR A 196 0.34 2.98 -4.42
N LYS A 197 -0.89 3.31 -4.84
CA LYS A 197 -1.89 3.97 -3.98
C LYS A 197 -2.23 3.11 -2.76
N ASN A 198 -2.31 1.79 -2.90
CA ASN A 198 -2.51 0.84 -1.79
C ASN A 198 -1.35 0.90 -0.78
N ALA A 199 -0.09 1.04 -1.22
CA ALA A 199 1.04 1.20 -0.30
C ALA A 199 0.89 2.43 0.61
N LYS A 200 0.45 3.58 0.07
CA LYS A 200 0.07 4.76 0.88
C LYS A 200 -1.12 4.47 1.79
N ARG A 201 -2.20 3.89 1.24
CA ARG A 201 -3.44 3.61 1.97
C ARG A 201 -3.22 2.77 3.22
N PHE A 202 -2.32 1.78 3.14
CA PHE A 202 -1.98 0.89 4.24
C PHE A 202 -0.74 1.33 5.02
N ASN A 203 -0.13 2.45 4.64
CA ASN A 203 1.10 2.99 5.24
C ASN A 203 2.28 1.97 5.24
N ILE A 204 2.41 1.21 4.16
CA ILE A 204 3.46 0.19 3.99
C ILE A 204 4.61 0.79 3.16
N PRO A 205 5.87 0.66 3.61
CA PRO A 205 7.02 1.25 2.90
C PRO A 205 7.28 0.57 1.56
N VAL A 206 7.77 1.30 0.57
CA VAL A 206 8.23 0.77 -0.73
C VAL A 206 9.75 0.89 -0.84
N PHE A 207 10.37 0.01 -1.63
CA PHE A 207 11.78 0.11 -1.98
C PHE A 207 11.95 0.90 -3.28
N VAL A 208 12.72 1.97 -3.24
CA VAL A 208 13.15 2.68 -4.44
C VAL A 208 14.49 2.08 -4.87
N ILE A 209 14.55 1.60 -6.11
CA ILE A 209 15.70 0.92 -6.67
C ILE A 209 16.21 1.76 -7.85
N THR A 210 17.51 2.06 -7.87
CA THR A 210 18.19 2.75 -8.97
C THR A 210 19.34 1.90 -9.49
N THR A 211 19.87 2.21 -10.66
CA THR A 211 21.20 1.72 -11.06
C THR A 211 22.24 2.25 -10.09
N SER A 212 23.19 1.42 -9.68
CA SER A 212 24.27 1.84 -8.80
C SER A 212 25.17 2.85 -9.51
N LYS A 213 25.58 3.90 -8.78
CA LYS A 213 26.59 4.86 -9.29
C LYS A 213 27.98 4.22 -9.43
N LEU A 214 28.24 3.13 -8.70
CA LEU A 214 29.53 2.43 -8.68
C LEU A 214 29.63 1.38 -9.80
N ASP A 215 28.54 0.66 -10.06
CA ASP A 215 28.45 -0.38 -11.10
C ASP A 215 27.04 -0.41 -11.72
N PRO A 216 26.88 -0.02 -13.01
CA PRO A 216 25.58 0.00 -13.68
C PRO A 216 24.84 -1.36 -13.73
N THR A 217 25.57 -2.47 -13.60
CA THR A 217 24.99 -3.83 -13.54
C THR A 217 24.35 -4.11 -12.17
N ARG A 218 24.66 -3.30 -11.16
CA ARG A 218 24.21 -3.42 -9.78
C ARG A 218 23.21 -2.32 -9.42
N ARG A 219 22.67 -2.39 -8.20
CA ARG A 219 21.51 -1.60 -7.79
C ARG A 219 21.73 -0.94 -6.44
N ASP A 220 21.30 0.31 -6.33
CA ASP A 220 21.16 0.99 -5.05
C ASP A 220 19.68 0.92 -4.62
N VAL A 221 19.45 0.83 -3.32
CA VAL A 221 18.13 0.66 -2.73
C VAL A 221 17.95 1.65 -1.59
N LYS A 222 16.86 2.42 -1.65
CA LYS A 222 16.37 3.25 -0.55
C LYS A 222 14.99 2.76 -0.11
N LYS A 223 14.67 2.88 1.17
CA LYS A 223 13.31 2.64 1.70
C LYS A 223 12.56 3.97 1.80
N GLY A 224 11.34 4.03 1.27
CA GLY A 224 10.50 5.22 1.33
C GLY A 224 9.01 4.92 1.53
N PHE A 225 8.22 5.98 1.66
CA PHE A 225 6.77 5.93 1.83
C PHE A 225 6.11 6.76 0.73
N VAL A 226 5.10 6.19 0.08
CA VAL A 226 4.26 6.95 -0.86
C VAL A 226 3.47 7.98 -0.07
N ARG A 227 3.73 9.26 -0.32
CA ARG A 227 3.15 10.39 0.39
C ARG A 227 1.95 10.97 -0.31
N ASP A 228 2.06 11.12 -1.61
CA ASP A 228 0.97 11.60 -2.43
C ASP A 228 1.12 11.20 -3.89
N TRP A 229 0.10 11.51 -4.68
CA TRP A 229 0.11 11.35 -6.11
C TRP A 229 -0.65 12.48 -6.80
N ASP A 230 -0.32 12.69 -8.05
CA ASP A 230 -0.94 13.64 -8.95
C ASP A 230 -1.44 12.85 -10.17
N ASP A 231 -2.75 12.70 -10.28
CA ASP A 231 -3.39 11.96 -11.37
C ASP A 231 -3.32 12.75 -12.69
N ALA A 232 -3.30 14.09 -12.64
CA ALA A 232 -3.25 14.94 -13.82
C ALA A 232 -1.84 14.92 -14.45
N ASN A 233 -0.81 14.96 -13.59
CA ASN A 233 0.58 14.91 -14.02
C ASN A 233 1.19 13.50 -13.94
N GLN A 234 0.37 12.49 -13.65
CA GLN A 234 0.73 11.07 -13.62
C GLN A 234 2.03 10.81 -12.82
N ALA A 235 2.10 11.26 -11.58
CA ALA A 235 3.29 11.14 -10.75
C ALA A 235 2.99 10.76 -9.28
N PHE A 236 3.90 10.02 -8.67
CA PHE A 236 3.95 9.70 -7.24
C PHE A 236 5.03 10.51 -6.54
N LEU A 237 4.75 10.95 -5.30
CA LEU A 237 5.73 11.48 -4.37
C LEU A 237 6.08 10.41 -3.33
N ILE A 238 7.35 10.04 -3.24
CA ILE A 238 7.88 9.05 -2.30
C ILE A 238 8.90 9.74 -1.39
N GLU A 239 8.70 9.74 -0.08
CA GLU A 239 9.66 10.30 0.87
C GLU A 239 10.51 9.20 1.53
N PHE A 240 11.80 9.46 1.70
CA PHE A 240 12.75 8.55 2.35
C PHE A 240 12.84 8.79 3.86
N GLY A 241 13.22 7.74 4.59
CA GLY A 241 13.50 7.83 6.03
C GLY A 241 12.37 7.31 6.93
N LYS A 242 12.25 7.90 8.14
CA LYS A 242 11.27 7.46 9.14
C LYS A 242 9.86 7.87 8.72
N ILE A 243 8.86 7.06 9.08
CA ILE A 243 7.45 7.47 9.07
C ILE A 243 7.35 8.75 9.89
N PRO A 244 7.00 9.88 9.29
CA PRO A 244 6.80 11.10 10.03
C PRO A 244 5.55 10.94 10.88
N GLY A 245 5.63 11.33 12.15
CA GLY A 245 4.48 11.33 13.06
C GLY A 245 3.30 12.20 12.57
N TYR A 246 3.52 13.02 11.54
CA TYR A 246 2.52 13.89 10.91
C TYR A 246 1.59 13.17 9.92
N THR A 247 1.63 11.85 9.73
CA THR A 247 0.49 11.17 9.06
C THR A 247 -0.85 11.37 9.79
N LYS A 248 -0.86 12.03 10.97
CA LYS A 248 -2.02 12.60 11.66
C LYS A 248 -2.43 14.01 11.21
N GLU A 249 -1.53 14.81 10.62
CA GLU A 249 -1.86 16.12 10.06
C GLU A 249 -2.17 15.92 8.57
N GLY A 250 -3.44 16.03 8.25
CA GLY A 250 -4.05 15.55 7.00
C GLY A 250 -3.38 16.05 5.72
N ALA A 251 -3.76 15.39 4.62
CA ALA A 251 -3.53 15.91 3.29
C ALA A 251 -3.87 17.40 3.22
N PHE A 252 -3.10 18.18 2.45
CA PHE A 252 -3.45 19.56 2.14
C PHE A 252 -4.93 19.63 1.75
N SER A 253 -5.69 20.48 2.44
CA SER A 253 -7.08 20.79 2.12
C SER A 253 -7.23 22.30 2.00
N GLU A 254 -8.01 22.73 1.00
CA GLU A 254 -8.44 24.13 0.84
C GLU A 254 -9.17 24.66 2.08
N ASP A 255 -9.80 23.75 2.84
CA ASP A 255 -10.57 24.10 4.04
C ASP A 255 -9.69 24.50 5.23
N ILE A 256 -8.37 24.20 5.16
CA ILE A 256 -7.43 24.59 6.22
C ILE A 256 -7.06 26.06 5.99
N PRO A 257 -7.30 26.97 6.96
CA PRO A 257 -6.96 28.38 6.82
C PRO A 257 -5.49 28.59 6.46
N PHE A 258 -5.24 29.40 5.43
CA PHE A 258 -3.89 29.71 4.98
C PHE A 258 -3.17 30.59 6.00
N ASN A 259 -1.92 30.24 6.30
CA ASN A 259 -1.00 31.11 7.02
C ASN A 259 0.34 31.15 6.28
N LEU A 260 0.73 32.32 5.80
CA LEU A 260 2.00 32.53 5.10
C LEU A 260 3.22 32.36 6.00
N ASN A 261 3.05 32.55 7.32
CA ASN A 261 4.13 32.58 8.28
C ASN A 261 4.16 31.31 9.14
N GLN A 262 5.34 30.71 9.27
CA GLN A 262 5.53 29.63 10.23
C GLN A 262 5.41 30.15 11.68
N LYS A 263 4.65 29.46 12.53
CA LYS A 263 4.73 29.66 14.00
C LYS A 263 6.14 29.27 14.45
N ARG A 264 6.91 30.22 14.98
CA ARG A 264 8.32 30.04 15.42
C ARG A 264 8.54 28.69 16.14
N LYS A 265 9.19 27.74 15.46
CA LYS A 265 9.82 26.58 16.12
C LYS A 265 11.31 26.89 16.29
N ARG A 266 11.84 26.64 17.50
CA ARG A 266 13.21 26.97 17.95
C ARG A 266 14.35 26.22 17.23
N HIS A 267 14.12 25.64 16.05
CA HIS A 267 15.17 24.99 15.28
C HIS A 267 15.26 25.59 13.88
N HIS A 268 16.30 26.39 13.66
CA HIS A 268 16.81 26.68 12.33
C HIS A 268 17.33 25.38 11.73
N SER A 269 16.55 24.75 10.87
CA SER A 269 17.16 23.97 9.79
C SER A 269 17.27 24.89 8.59
N SER A 270 18.50 25.12 8.15
CA SER A 270 18.84 25.79 6.89
C SER A 270 18.34 24.93 5.72
N ARG A 271 17.02 24.90 5.49
CA ARG A 271 16.45 24.21 4.33
C ARG A 271 16.50 25.13 3.13
N SER A 272 17.61 24.99 2.41
CA SER A 272 17.83 25.54 1.07
C SER A 272 16.69 25.14 0.12
N GLY A 273 16.06 26.15 -0.46
CA GLY A 273 15.64 26.29 -1.88
C GLY A 273 14.75 25.27 -2.58
N ASN A 274 14.65 24.01 -2.16
CA ASN A 274 13.99 23.00 -2.99
C ASN A 274 13.45 21.82 -2.17
N ASN A 275 12.39 22.07 -1.39
CA ASN A 275 11.65 21.00 -0.73
C ASN A 275 10.84 20.23 -1.81
N PRO A 276 11.17 18.95 -2.10
CA PRO A 276 10.51 18.22 -3.19
C PRO A 276 9.00 18.08 -3.01
N ARG A 277 8.54 18.11 -1.74
CA ARG A 277 7.13 18.10 -1.36
C ARG A 277 6.44 19.41 -1.69
N PHE A 278 7.01 20.54 -1.26
CA PHE A 278 6.46 21.87 -1.58
C PHE A 278 6.26 22.02 -3.09
N SER A 279 7.31 21.72 -3.86
CA SER A 279 7.22 21.82 -5.30
C SER A 279 6.18 20.84 -5.89
N PHE A 280 5.96 19.67 -5.29
CA PHE A 280 4.98 18.70 -5.76
C PHE A 280 3.56 19.23 -5.52
N ASP A 281 3.31 19.75 -4.31
CA ASP A 281 2.02 20.31 -3.92
C ASP A 281 1.66 21.56 -4.74
N VAL A 282 2.65 22.40 -5.08
CA VAL A 282 2.48 23.57 -5.98
C VAL A 282 2.08 23.14 -7.39
N PHE A 283 2.80 22.20 -8.00
CA PHE A 283 2.47 21.71 -9.35
C PHE A 283 1.12 20.98 -9.39
N LYS A 284 0.78 20.24 -8.33
CA LYS A 284 -0.53 19.61 -8.20
C LYS A 284 -1.66 20.64 -8.09
N ARG A 285 -1.41 21.78 -7.44
CA ARG A 285 -2.39 22.85 -7.25
C ARG A 285 -2.60 23.69 -8.52
N TYR A 286 -1.51 24.17 -9.12
CA TYR A 286 -1.59 25.16 -10.19
C TYR A 286 -1.32 24.58 -11.59
N GLY A 287 -0.92 23.32 -11.67
CA GLY A 287 -0.45 22.69 -12.90
C GLY A 287 0.95 23.14 -13.32
N HIS A 288 1.40 22.66 -14.47
CA HIS A 288 2.70 23.02 -15.06
C HIS A 288 2.59 24.28 -15.93
N ARG A 289 2.25 25.41 -15.30
CA ARG A 289 2.17 26.73 -15.97
C ARG A 289 3.00 27.76 -15.23
N CYS A 290 3.70 28.63 -15.98
CA CYS A 290 4.38 29.75 -15.36
C CYS A 290 3.35 30.74 -14.77
N ALA A 291 3.52 31.13 -13.51
CA ALA A 291 2.65 32.11 -12.86
C ALA A 291 2.82 33.55 -13.40
N VAL A 292 3.92 33.81 -14.11
CA VAL A 292 4.31 35.17 -14.57
C VAL A 292 4.08 35.35 -16.08
N CYS A 293 4.17 34.29 -16.87
CA CYS A 293 4.08 34.38 -18.32
C CYS A 293 3.33 33.19 -18.94
N SER A 294 3.09 33.25 -20.25
CA SER A 294 2.34 32.21 -20.97
C SER A 294 3.16 30.96 -21.33
N MET A 295 4.42 30.85 -20.90
CA MET A 295 5.26 29.69 -21.19
C MET A 295 4.78 28.45 -20.42
N GLN A 296 4.66 27.34 -21.15
CA GLN A 296 4.27 26.03 -20.65
C GLN A 296 5.25 24.99 -21.20
N VAL A 297 6.52 25.11 -20.80
CA VAL A 297 7.56 24.16 -21.20
C VAL A 297 7.81 23.18 -20.07
N GLU A 298 7.46 21.92 -20.32
CA GLU A 298 7.68 20.82 -19.38
C GLU A 298 9.17 20.66 -19.07
N GLY A 299 9.52 20.50 -17.79
CA GLY A 299 10.91 20.39 -17.34
C GLY A 299 11.67 21.73 -17.16
N LEU A 300 11.11 22.87 -17.57
CA LEU A 300 11.71 24.21 -17.34
C LEU A 300 11.04 25.02 -16.21
N LEU A 301 10.05 24.44 -15.54
CA LEU A 301 9.38 25.07 -14.41
C LEU A 301 9.99 24.60 -13.09
N THR A 302 10.18 25.55 -12.17
CA THR A 302 10.46 25.27 -10.76
C THR A 302 9.36 25.89 -9.91
N ALA A 303 9.01 25.23 -8.80
CA ALA A 303 8.23 25.91 -7.77
C ALA A 303 9.16 26.86 -7.01
N ALA A 304 8.66 28.05 -6.69
CA ALA A 304 9.42 29.05 -5.95
C ALA A 304 8.52 29.60 -4.84
N HIS A 305 9.05 29.74 -3.62
CA HIS A 305 8.28 30.35 -2.55
C HIS A 305 8.07 31.84 -2.82
N ILE A 306 6.83 32.34 -2.66
CA ILE A 306 6.53 33.79 -2.70
C ILE A 306 7.23 34.49 -1.53
N LYS A 307 7.12 33.90 -0.33
CA LYS A 307 7.89 34.29 0.86
C LYS A 307 8.90 33.19 1.18
N PRO A 308 10.22 33.48 1.16
CA PRO A 308 11.25 32.45 1.36
C PRO A 308 11.28 31.95 2.80
N ALA A 309 11.83 30.74 2.99
CA ALA A 309 12.01 30.14 4.30
C ALA A 309 12.90 30.99 5.24
N SER A 310 13.87 31.74 4.68
CA SER A 310 14.71 32.70 5.41
C SER A 310 13.91 33.81 6.09
N GLU A 311 12.70 34.10 5.60
CA GLU A 311 11.80 35.11 6.14
C GLU A 311 10.62 34.50 6.92
N ASN A 312 10.70 33.21 7.26
CA ASN A 312 9.65 32.41 7.89
C ASN A 312 8.46 32.06 6.99
N GLY A 313 8.66 32.00 5.68
CA GLY A 313 7.65 31.46 4.75
C GLY A 313 7.31 29.98 5.03
N THR A 314 6.05 29.61 4.83
CA THR A 314 5.58 28.22 4.96
C THR A 314 5.84 27.40 3.70
N ASP A 315 6.00 26.08 3.85
CA ASP A 315 5.95 25.10 2.74
C ASP A 315 4.49 24.77 2.32
N ASP A 316 3.53 25.64 2.62
CA ASP A 316 2.16 25.52 2.11
C ASP A 316 2.15 25.86 0.62
N PRO A 317 1.51 25.08 -0.26
CA PRO A 317 1.52 25.34 -1.71
C PRO A 317 0.87 26.66 -2.11
N ARG A 318 0.09 27.32 -1.24
CA ARG A 318 -0.41 28.68 -1.45
C ARG A 318 0.67 29.77 -1.32
N ASN A 319 1.84 29.41 -0.79
CA ASN A 319 3.06 30.24 -0.77
C ASN A 319 3.96 29.93 -1.97
N GLY A 320 3.46 29.35 -3.06
CA GLY A 320 4.23 29.02 -4.27
C GLY A 320 3.55 29.41 -5.57
#